data_AF-A0A6I0SA40-F1
#
_entry.id   AF-A0A6I0SA40-F1
#
_cell.length_a   1.000
_cell.length_b   1.000
_cell.length_c   1.000
_cell.angle_alpha   90.00
_cell.angle_beta   90.00
_cell.angle_gamma   90.00
#
_symmetry.space_group_name_H-M   'P 1'
#
loop_
_entity.id
_entity.type
_entity.pdbx_description
1 polymer ?
#
loop_
_entity_poly.entity_id
_entity_poly.type
_entity_poly.pdbx_seq_one_letter_code
_entity_poly.pdbx_strand_id
1 'polypeptide(L)'
;MVTVAEAQIVTDMRKQDIVDGVSIENLRMERNGGYIAIDMLWDLSGLDVDDNRAVLLTPRLVNGNDSLDLQSVGVYGRRRYYFYVRNGESMLSGKDEKSYKAAEKPDTIEYRNMIPYAEWMNGSVLSLRRSDYGCCSTLLAEQNGRVGRHTETFFPELVYMRLQGQIEKRDSLEGSAFIDFPVDQTGIYPDYRRNAVELGKIQSSIDSVRSDMDITITSVWLKGYASPEGSYVHNKELAIGRTAALKKYIQQLYRFEGDVITTDFEPEDWAGLRRYVEQSNLEHRTEIIALIDGNLEPDAKEWKIKRAYPVEYRFLLQNCYPALRHTDYRIAYTIRSYSDVEEIKRIMRERPQKLSLNEFYLAAQEYEPGTDEFAEVFEIAVRMFPSDPIANLNAANATMRRGDLTSAKRYLAKAGDSPEAVYARGALSIRQKDYDSARSYLNEAKSLGLEQAGITLEQLEKQKY
;
A
#
# COMPACT_ATOMS: atom_id res chain seq x y z
N MET A 1 22.17 -9.23 0.66
CA MET A 1 22.17 -8.76 -0.75
C MET A 1 21.35 -9.76 -1.54
N VAL A 2 20.08 -9.45 -1.75
CA VAL A 2 19.15 -10.34 -2.44
C VAL A 2 18.99 -9.77 -3.85
N THR A 3 19.52 -10.51 -4.81
CA THR A 3 19.43 -10.24 -6.25
C THR A 3 17.98 -10.29 -6.69
N VAL A 4 17.47 -9.15 -7.17
CA VAL A 4 16.17 -9.03 -7.84
C VAL A 4 16.29 -9.72 -9.19
N ALA A 5 15.56 -10.81 -9.38
CA ALA A 5 15.43 -11.46 -10.67
C ALA A 5 14.37 -10.71 -11.48
N GLU A 6 14.81 -9.78 -12.33
CA GLU A 6 14.00 -9.27 -13.43
C GLU A 6 13.66 -10.45 -14.33
N ALA A 7 12.37 -10.67 -14.58
CA ALA A 7 11.91 -11.63 -15.57
C ALA A 7 12.23 -11.09 -16.97
N GLN A 8 13.49 -11.22 -17.36
CA GLN A 8 14.01 -10.90 -18.69
C GLN A 8 13.43 -11.89 -19.71
N ILE A 9 12.64 -11.39 -20.64
CA ILE A 9 12.40 -12.10 -21.90
C ILE A 9 13.57 -11.74 -22.81
N VAL A 10 14.72 -12.37 -22.59
CA VAL A 10 15.79 -12.40 -23.59
C VAL A 10 15.24 -13.19 -24.77
N THR A 11 14.90 -12.50 -25.86
CA THR A 11 14.84 -13.20 -27.14
C THR A 11 16.29 -13.42 -27.54
N ASP A 12 16.84 -14.57 -27.18
CA ASP A 12 18.22 -14.95 -27.47
C ASP A 12 18.34 -15.19 -28.98
N MET A 13 18.50 -14.09 -29.72
CA MET A 13 18.77 -14.14 -31.14
C MET A 13 20.21 -14.58 -31.33
N ARG A 14 20.39 -15.86 -31.71
CA ARG A 14 21.64 -16.35 -32.29
C ARG A 14 22.03 -15.45 -33.46
N LYS A 15 23.34 -15.21 -33.63
CA LYS A 15 23.94 -14.45 -34.74
C LYS A 15 23.20 -14.70 -36.05
N GLN A 16 22.55 -13.66 -36.57
CA GLN A 16 21.79 -13.73 -37.79
C GLN A 16 22.30 -12.67 -38.77
N ASP A 17 22.63 -13.08 -39.99
CA ASP A 17 22.90 -12.16 -41.08
C ASP A 17 21.61 -11.42 -41.44
N ILE A 18 21.62 -10.09 -41.30
CA ILE A 18 20.45 -9.23 -41.50
C ILE A 18 20.52 -8.57 -42.87
N VAL A 19 21.67 -8.00 -43.19
CA VAL A 19 22.02 -7.41 -44.49
C VAL A 19 23.46 -7.83 -44.80
N ASP A 20 23.90 -7.64 -46.04
CA ASP A 20 25.20 -8.08 -46.50
C ASP A 20 26.31 -7.52 -45.59
N GLY A 21 27.18 -8.39 -45.09
CA GLY A 21 28.30 -8.02 -44.22
C GLY A 21 27.93 -7.56 -42.80
N VAL A 22 26.65 -7.57 -42.41
CA VAL A 22 26.20 -7.16 -41.08
C VAL A 22 25.27 -8.20 -40.47
N SER A 23 25.68 -8.71 -39.31
CA SER A 23 24.85 -9.58 -38.48
C SER A 23 24.50 -8.90 -37.15
N ILE A 24 23.38 -9.31 -36.56
CA ILE A 24 22.91 -8.79 -35.28
C ILE A 24 22.74 -9.93 -34.29
N GLU A 25 23.14 -9.66 -33.05
CA GLU A 25 23.00 -10.52 -31.87
C GLU A 25 22.34 -9.76 -30.71
N ASN A 26 21.79 -10.49 -29.75
CA ASN A 26 21.33 -9.96 -28.46
C ASN A 26 20.33 -8.80 -28.55
N LEU A 27 19.40 -8.83 -29.53
CA LEU A 27 18.36 -7.81 -29.64
C LEU A 27 17.47 -7.79 -28.38
N ARG A 28 17.37 -6.62 -27.75
CA ARG A 28 16.39 -6.31 -26.70
C ARG A 28 15.63 -5.04 -27.07
N MET A 29 14.31 -5.09 -26.93
CA MET A 29 13.41 -3.96 -27.17
C MET A 29 12.43 -3.89 -26.00
N GLU A 30 12.73 -3.03 -25.04
CA GLU A 30 12.03 -2.98 -23.75
C GLU A 30 11.43 -1.59 -23.53
N ARG A 31 10.14 -1.57 -23.20
CA ARG A 31 9.46 -0.34 -22.77
C ARG A 31 9.74 -0.11 -21.30
N ASN A 32 10.21 1.09 -20.96
CA ASN A 32 10.34 1.57 -19.60
C ASN A 32 9.60 2.90 -19.47
N GLY A 33 8.39 2.85 -18.90
CA GLY A 33 7.49 3.99 -18.78
C GLY A 33 7.13 4.60 -20.14
N GLY A 34 7.54 5.85 -20.36
CA GLY A 34 7.29 6.62 -21.58
C GLY A 34 8.34 6.45 -22.69
N TYR A 35 9.32 5.56 -22.53
CA TYR A 35 10.39 5.34 -23.51
C TYR A 35 10.53 3.86 -23.88
N ILE A 36 11.04 3.58 -25.07
CA ILE A 36 11.50 2.25 -25.47
C ILE A 36 13.01 2.26 -25.68
N ALA A 37 13.70 1.34 -25.01
CA ALA A 37 15.13 1.09 -25.16
C ALA A 37 15.34 -0.04 -26.16
N ILE A 38 16.25 0.18 -27.11
CA ILE A 38 16.62 -0.76 -28.16
C ILE A 38 18.12 -1.00 -28.04
N ASP A 39 18.48 -2.20 -27.57
CA ASP A 39 19.84 -2.66 -27.41
C ASP A 39 20.10 -3.81 -28.38
N MET A 40 21.24 -3.78 -29.06
CA MET A 40 21.67 -4.86 -29.95
C MET A 40 23.18 -4.80 -30.17
N LEU A 41 23.78 -5.96 -30.41
CA LEU A 41 25.19 -6.08 -30.79
C LEU A 41 25.27 -6.28 -32.30
N TRP A 42 25.96 -5.38 -32.99
CA TRP A 42 26.18 -5.49 -34.43
C TRP A 42 27.56 -6.10 -34.66
N ASP A 43 27.63 -7.10 -35.53
CA ASP A 43 28.90 -7.61 -36.06
C ASP A 43 29.06 -7.14 -37.51
N LEU A 44 30.11 -6.35 -37.71
CA LEU A 44 30.54 -5.72 -38.95
C LEU A 44 31.82 -6.34 -39.51
N SER A 45 32.32 -7.45 -38.95
CA SER A 45 33.55 -8.11 -39.42
C SER A 45 33.49 -8.49 -40.90
N GLY A 46 32.30 -8.85 -41.40
CA GLY A 46 32.04 -9.14 -42.81
C GLY A 46 31.76 -7.93 -43.70
N LEU A 47 31.68 -6.71 -43.13
CA LEU A 47 31.38 -5.50 -43.89
C LEU A 47 32.64 -4.98 -44.57
N ASP A 48 32.68 -5.04 -45.89
CA ASP A 48 33.73 -4.43 -46.71
C ASP A 48 33.22 -3.15 -47.39
N VAL A 49 34.06 -2.10 -47.41
CA VAL A 49 33.72 -0.79 -47.97
C VAL A 49 34.90 -0.23 -48.76
N ASP A 50 34.74 -0.19 -50.07
CA ASP A 50 35.72 0.39 -51.00
C ASP A 50 36.08 1.84 -50.67
N ASP A 51 37.30 2.24 -51.02
CA ASP A 51 37.89 3.56 -50.76
C ASP A 51 37.03 4.78 -51.16
N ASN A 52 36.23 4.64 -52.23
CA ASN A 52 35.37 5.69 -52.80
C ASN A 52 33.88 5.51 -52.47
N ARG A 53 33.51 4.54 -51.61
CA ARG A 53 32.13 4.24 -51.23
C ARG A 53 31.86 4.63 -49.78
N ALA A 54 30.58 4.65 -49.44
CA ALA A 54 30.12 4.68 -48.05
C ALA A 54 28.91 3.76 -47.90
N VAL A 55 28.79 3.12 -46.75
CA VAL A 55 27.64 2.32 -46.38
C VAL A 55 26.97 2.98 -45.20
N LEU A 56 25.68 3.28 -45.32
CA LEU A 56 24.86 3.80 -44.25
C LEU A 56 23.92 2.70 -43.76
N LEU A 57 23.96 2.43 -42.46
CA LEU A 57 23.14 1.43 -41.79
C LEU A 57 22.13 2.16 -40.89
N THR A 58 20.86 2.15 -41.27
CA THR A 58 19.78 2.86 -40.56
C THR A 58 18.78 1.85 -40.01
N PRO A 59 18.73 1.64 -38.69
CA PRO A 59 17.66 0.87 -38.07
C PRO A 59 16.35 1.65 -38.16
N ARG A 60 15.25 0.95 -38.42
CA ARG A 60 13.94 1.57 -38.61
C ARG A 60 12.86 0.73 -37.93
N LEU A 61 12.04 1.38 -37.10
CA LEU A 61 10.80 0.79 -36.62
C LEU A 61 9.70 1.05 -37.63
N VAL A 62 8.88 0.03 -37.91
CA VAL A 62 7.75 0.13 -38.83
C VAL A 62 6.53 -0.60 -38.26
N ASN A 63 5.38 0.07 -38.25
CA ASN A 63 4.08 -0.58 -38.03
C ASN A 63 2.99 0.08 -38.89
N GLY A 64 2.46 -0.66 -39.87
CA GLY A 64 1.49 -0.11 -40.81
C GLY A 64 2.07 1.08 -41.59
N ASN A 65 1.44 2.25 -41.44
CA ASN A 65 1.86 3.49 -42.10
C ASN A 65 2.87 4.31 -41.26
N ASP A 66 3.03 3.96 -39.98
CA ASP A 66 3.94 4.66 -39.08
C ASP A 66 5.34 4.05 -39.15
N SER A 67 6.34 4.93 -39.12
CA SER A 67 7.74 4.50 -39.10
C SER A 67 8.64 5.54 -38.45
N LEU A 68 9.75 5.08 -37.90
CA LEU A 68 10.76 5.92 -37.28
C LEU A 68 12.16 5.38 -37.60
N ASP A 69 12.97 6.21 -38.27
CA ASP A 69 14.39 5.94 -38.46
C ASP A 69 15.14 6.26 -37.14
N LEU A 70 15.96 5.33 -36.69
CA LEU A 70 16.82 5.49 -35.51
C LEU A 70 18.19 6.06 -35.92
N GLN A 71 19.09 6.25 -34.95
CA GLN A 71 20.44 6.74 -35.22
C GLN A 71 21.17 5.85 -36.24
N SER A 72 21.53 6.43 -37.38
CA SER A 72 22.28 5.71 -38.41
C SER A 72 23.75 5.53 -38.03
N VAL A 73 24.33 4.43 -38.50
CA VAL A 73 25.76 4.15 -38.43
C VAL A 73 26.36 4.18 -39.84
N GLY A 74 27.27 5.11 -40.10
CA GLY A 74 27.95 5.25 -41.39
C GLY A 74 29.36 4.64 -41.37
N VAL A 75 29.71 3.88 -42.40
CA VAL A 75 31.06 3.35 -42.62
C VAL A 75 31.58 3.86 -43.97
N TYR A 76 32.69 4.58 -43.94
CA TYR A 76 33.20 5.34 -45.08
C TYR A 76 34.55 4.84 -45.56
N GLY A 77 34.67 4.56 -46.86
CA GLY A 77 35.96 4.38 -47.51
C GLY A 77 36.86 5.59 -47.32
N ARG A 78 38.19 5.39 -47.39
CA ARG A 78 39.18 6.43 -47.02
C ARG A 78 38.96 7.77 -47.73
N ARG A 79 38.77 7.75 -49.05
CA ARG A 79 38.60 8.99 -49.84
C ARG A 79 37.25 9.63 -49.53
N ARG A 80 36.22 8.81 -49.33
CA ARG A 80 34.87 9.28 -49.00
C ARG A 80 34.82 9.93 -47.61
N TYR A 81 35.47 9.35 -46.62
CA TYR A 81 35.56 9.92 -45.27
C TYR A 81 36.17 11.33 -45.28
N TYR A 82 37.33 11.51 -45.92
CA TYR A 82 37.97 12.83 -45.99
C TYR A 82 37.21 13.86 -46.84
N PHE A 83 36.40 13.43 -47.80
CA PHE A 83 35.52 14.34 -48.54
C PHE A 83 34.54 15.04 -47.59
N TYR A 84 33.82 14.29 -46.74
CA TYR A 84 32.87 14.87 -45.79
C TYR A 84 33.55 15.70 -44.71
N VAL A 85 34.63 15.18 -44.11
CA VAL A 85 35.38 15.89 -43.06
C VAL A 85 35.93 17.23 -43.54
N ARG A 86 36.43 17.31 -44.78
CA ARG A 86 37.04 18.54 -45.33
C ARG A 86 36.02 19.58 -45.75
N ASN A 87 34.83 19.15 -46.19
CA ASN A 87 33.80 20.07 -46.64
C ASN A 87 32.99 20.69 -45.49
N GLY A 88 33.27 20.30 -44.24
CA GLY A 88 32.53 20.79 -43.07
C GLY A 88 31.05 20.37 -43.07
N GLU A 89 30.68 19.43 -43.94
CA GLU A 89 29.35 18.84 -43.97
C GLU A 89 29.24 17.83 -42.82
N SER A 90 28.04 17.71 -42.25
CA SER A 90 27.71 16.50 -41.52
C SER A 90 27.87 15.28 -42.45
N MET A 91 28.06 14.10 -41.87
CA MET A 91 28.07 12.85 -42.63
C MET A 91 26.71 12.61 -43.33
N LEU A 92 26.56 11.48 -44.04
CA LEU A 92 25.47 11.27 -45.01
C LEU A 92 24.07 11.50 -44.42
N SER A 93 23.83 11.11 -43.16
CA SER A 93 22.54 11.25 -42.49
C SER A 93 22.46 12.37 -41.46
N GLY A 94 23.42 13.30 -41.47
CA GLY A 94 23.37 14.47 -40.59
C GLY A 94 24.23 14.35 -39.33
N LYS A 95 24.06 15.33 -38.44
CA LYS A 95 24.90 15.55 -37.25
C LYS A 95 24.81 14.43 -36.19
N ASP A 96 23.69 13.71 -36.18
CA ASP A 96 23.41 12.67 -35.19
C ASP A 96 23.90 11.30 -35.67
N GLU A 97 24.49 11.19 -36.86
CA GLU A 97 25.09 9.96 -37.38
C GLU A 97 26.31 9.52 -36.57
N LYS A 98 26.42 8.22 -36.28
CA LYS A 98 27.66 7.62 -35.76
C LYS A 98 28.51 7.11 -36.92
N SER A 99 29.69 7.66 -37.13
CA SER A 99 30.47 7.39 -38.35
C SER A 99 31.85 6.84 -38.07
N TYR A 100 32.30 5.90 -38.92
CA TYR A 100 33.63 5.29 -38.88
C TYR A 100 34.29 5.38 -40.25
N LYS A 101 35.62 5.55 -40.26
CA LYS A 101 36.43 5.24 -41.44
C LYS A 101 36.54 3.72 -41.56
N ALA A 102 36.41 3.15 -42.76
CA ALA A 102 36.36 1.71 -42.98
C ALA A 102 37.55 0.95 -42.36
N ALA A 103 38.76 1.52 -42.46
CA ALA A 103 39.98 0.95 -41.87
C ALA A 103 40.07 1.04 -40.33
N GLU A 104 39.18 1.80 -39.70
CA GLU A 104 39.13 2.06 -38.25
C GLU A 104 37.80 1.61 -37.64
N LYS A 105 36.92 0.95 -38.44
CA LYS A 105 35.65 0.44 -37.93
C LYS A 105 35.95 -0.68 -36.93
N PRO A 106 35.23 -0.75 -35.80
CA PRO A 106 35.30 -1.92 -34.95
C PRO A 106 34.61 -3.10 -35.65
N ASP A 107 35.06 -4.32 -35.34
CA ASP A 107 34.38 -5.54 -35.79
C ASP A 107 33.00 -5.66 -35.16
N THR A 108 32.81 -5.15 -33.94
CA THR A 108 31.52 -5.17 -33.23
C THR A 108 31.12 -3.80 -32.71
N ILE A 109 29.84 -3.46 -32.78
CA ILE A 109 29.27 -2.23 -32.21
C ILE A 109 28.17 -2.61 -31.22
N GLU A 110 28.34 -2.18 -29.97
CA GLU A 110 27.23 -2.08 -29.02
C GLU A 110 26.36 -0.89 -29.42
N TYR A 111 25.16 -1.19 -29.92
CA TYR A 111 24.18 -0.20 -30.33
C TYR A 111 23.11 -0.09 -29.26
N ARG A 112 22.93 1.13 -28.73
CA ARG A 112 21.88 1.48 -27.77
C ARG A 112 21.16 2.72 -28.26
N ASN A 113 19.84 2.65 -28.31
CA ASN A 113 19.00 3.80 -28.63
C ASN A 113 17.80 3.84 -27.70
N MET A 114 17.42 5.02 -27.23
CA MET A 114 16.27 5.22 -26.35
C MET A 114 15.41 6.34 -26.94
N ILE A 115 14.15 6.03 -27.23
CA ILE A 115 13.22 6.93 -27.90
C ILE A 115 11.90 7.02 -27.13
N PRO A 116 11.18 8.16 -27.20
CA PRO A 116 9.83 8.24 -26.66
C PRO A 116 8.92 7.17 -27.27
N TYR A 117 8.15 6.50 -26.44
CA TYR A 117 7.21 5.48 -26.85
C TYR A 117 5.95 6.10 -27.44
N ALA A 118 5.48 5.55 -28.56
CA ALA A 118 4.20 5.89 -29.16
C ALA A 118 3.38 4.60 -29.36
N GLU A 119 2.05 4.70 -29.26
CA GLU A 119 1.15 3.52 -29.31
C GLU A 119 1.34 2.64 -30.56
N TRP A 120 1.65 3.24 -31.72
CA TRP A 120 1.91 2.48 -32.95
C TRP A 120 3.16 1.58 -32.85
N MET A 121 4.06 1.80 -31.88
CA MET A 121 5.26 0.99 -31.71
C MET A 121 4.95 -0.41 -31.17
N ASN A 122 3.79 -0.64 -30.53
CA ASN A 122 3.37 -1.99 -30.16
C ASN A 122 3.11 -2.84 -31.41
N GLY A 123 3.80 -3.97 -31.54
CA GLY A 123 3.74 -4.81 -32.75
C GLY A 123 4.68 -4.38 -33.87
N SER A 124 5.43 -3.28 -33.69
CA SER A 124 6.36 -2.77 -34.69
C SER A 124 7.48 -3.76 -35.01
N VAL A 125 7.89 -3.78 -36.27
CA VAL A 125 9.04 -4.55 -36.75
C VAL A 125 10.25 -3.63 -36.79
N LEU A 126 11.36 -4.06 -36.20
CA LEU A 126 12.66 -3.44 -36.38
C LEU A 126 13.32 -4.03 -37.63
N SER A 127 13.61 -3.18 -38.61
CA SER A 127 14.43 -3.52 -39.78
C SER A 127 15.73 -2.73 -39.79
N LEU A 128 16.75 -3.28 -40.44
CA LEU A 128 18.00 -2.59 -40.74
C LEU A 128 18.03 -2.28 -42.25
N ARG A 129 18.05 -1.00 -42.59
CA ARG A 129 18.25 -0.54 -43.96
C ARG A 129 19.73 -0.28 -44.20
N ARG A 130 20.31 -0.99 -45.16
CA ARG A 130 21.64 -0.74 -45.71
C ARG A 130 21.51 0.07 -46.99
N SER A 131 22.21 1.19 -47.06
CA SER A 131 22.26 2.07 -48.24
C SER A 131 23.71 2.29 -48.66
N ASP A 132 24.06 1.85 -49.87
CA ASP A 132 25.40 1.97 -50.44
C ASP A 132 25.49 3.24 -51.30
N TYR A 133 26.45 4.10 -51.01
CA TYR A 133 26.65 5.39 -51.66
C TYR A 133 27.94 5.45 -52.46
N GLY A 134 27.85 6.07 -53.63
CA GLY A 134 28.98 6.34 -54.52
C GLY A 134 29.51 7.76 -54.40
N CYS A 135 30.18 8.20 -55.47
CA CYS A 135 30.57 9.60 -55.63
C CYS A 135 29.32 10.50 -55.64
N CYS A 136 29.44 11.73 -55.17
CA CYS A 136 28.35 12.73 -55.16
C CYS A 136 27.06 12.31 -54.43
N SER A 137 27.15 11.44 -53.42
CA SER A 137 26.02 10.99 -52.58
C SER A 137 24.94 10.25 -53.38
N THR A 138 25.31 9.67 -54.53
CA THR A 138 24.42 8.83 -55.32
C THR A 138 24.20 7.49 -54.61
N LEU A 139 22.95 7.16 -54.34
CA LEU A 139 22.54 5.83 -53.85
C LEU A 139 22.73 4.80 -54.98
N LEU A 140 23.47 3.73 -54.68
CA LEU A 140 23.86 2.70 -55.65
C LEU A 140 23.06 1.42 -55.45
N ALA A 141 22.84 1.05 -54.19
CA ALA A 141 22.11 -0.13 -53.79
C ALA A 141 21.45 0.12 -52.44
N GLU A 142 20.33 -0.57 -52.22
CA GLU A 142 19.65 -0.60 -50.93
C GLU A 142 19.24 -2.04 -50.61
N GLN A 143 19.40 -2.42 -49.35
CA GLN A 143 18.96 -3.70 -48.81
C GLN A 143 18.24 -3.46 -47.49
N ASN A 144 17.17 -4.20 -47.26
CA ASN A 144 16.41 -4.16 -46.01
C ASN A 144 16.38 -5.55 -45.39
N GLY A 145 16.85 -5.66 -44.15
CA GLY A 145 16.82 -6.89 -43.37
C GLY A 145 15.89 -6.76 -42.17
N ARG A 146 15.07 -7.77 -41.90
CA ARG A 146 14.26 -7.80 -40.68
C ARG A 146 15.14 -8.23 -39.50
N VAL A 147 15.22 -7.38 -38.47
CA VAL A 147 15.96 -7.69 -37.24
C VAL A 147 15.05 -8.41 -36.25
N GLY A 148 13.91 -7.81 -35.91
CA GLY A 148 13.03 -8.36 -34.88
C GLY A 148 11.67 -7.69 -34.84
N ARG A 149 10.85 -8.03 -33.85
CA ARG A 149 9.54 -7.40 -33.61
C ARG A 149 9.40 -7.05 -32.14
N HIS A 150 8.97 -5.83 -31.86
CA HIS A 150 8.52 -5.45 -30.54
C HIS A 150 7.06 -5.85 -30.37
N THR A 151 6.73 -6.50 -29.27
CA THR A 151 5.34 -6.80 -28.90
C THR A 151 5.25 -6.62 -27.41
N GLU A 152 4.35 -5.76 -26.96
CA GLU A 152 4.14 -5.61 -25.53
C GLU A 152 3.60 -6.92 -24.96
N THR A 153 4.09 -7.30 -23.78
CA THR A 153 3.42 -8.35 -23.01
C THR A 153 2.08 -7.79 -22.57
N PHE A 154 0.98 -8.42 -22.98
CA PHE A 154 -0.38 -7.99 -22.62
C PHE A 154 -0.48 -7.68 -21.12
N PHE A 155 -0.82 -6.44 -20.80
CA PHE A 155 -0.99 -5.97 -19.43
C PHE A 155 -2.48 -5.61 -19.24
N PRO A 156 -3.22 -6.32 -18.38
CA PRO A 156 -4.61 -6.00 -18.11
C PRO A 156 -4.73 -4.66 -17.40
N GLU A 157 -5.70 -3.83 -17.78
CA GLU A 157 -6.01 -2.60 -17.06
C GLU A 157 -6.42 -2.92 -15.62
N LEU A 158 -5.89 -2.18 -14.63
CA LEU A 158 -6.17 -2.48 -13.22
C LEU A 158 -7.31 -1.63 -12.70
N VAL A 159 -8.24 -2.27 -11.98
CA VAL A 159 -9.43 -1.61 -11.42
C VAL A 159 -9.19 -1.32 -9.94
N TYR A 160 -9.06 -0.03 -9.60
CA TYR A 160 -8.93 0.42 -8.21
C TYR A 160 -10.30 0.73 -7.61
N MET A 161 -10.49 0.34 -6.34
CA MET A 161 -11.72 0.62 -5.61
C MET A 161 -11.61 1.86 -4.74
N ARG A 162 -12.70 2.62 -4.67
CA ARG A 162 -12.88 3.76 -3.77
C ARG A 162 -14.09 3.50 -2.88
N LEU A 163 -13.96 3.81 -1.59
CA LEU A 163 -15.11 3.83 -0.69
C LEU A 163 -16.11 4.92 -1.11
N GLN A 164 -17.36 4.55 -1.29
CA GLN A 164 -18.43 5.51 -1.56
C GLN A 164 -18.90 6.17 -0.26
N GLY A 165 -18.87 7.50 -0.24
CA GLY A 165 -19.28 8.30 0.90
C GLY A 165 -18.16 8.56 1.91
N GLN A 166 -18.30 9.66 2.64
CA GLN A 166 -17.38 10.02 3.71
C GLN A 166 -17.98 9.54 5.02
N ILE A 167 -17.39 8.48 5.59
CA ILE A 167 -17.74 8.02 6.92
C ILE A 167 -16.98 8.90 7.92
N GLU A 168 -17.70 9.44 8.89
CA GLU A 168 -17.08 10.20 9.98
C GLU A 168 -16.09 9.30 10.73
N LYS A 169 -14.81 9.71 10.75
CA LYS A 169 -13.75 8.98 11.44
C LYS A 169 -13.99 9.08 12.95
N ARG A 170 -14.30 7.96 13.59
CA ARG A 170 -14.63 7.85 15.03
C ARG A 170 -13.69 6.88 15.71
N ASP A 171 -13.30 7.20 16.92
CA ASP A 171 -12.45 6.34 17.75
C ASP A 171 -12.68 6.66 19.25
N SER A 172 -12.07 5.89 20.13
CA SER A 172 -12.16 6.11 21.57
C SER A 172 -10.92 5.67 22.34
N LEU A 173 -10.63 6.40 23.43
CA LEU A 173 -9.69 5.97 24.46
C LEU A 173 -10.43 5.42 25.67
N GLU A 174 -9.94 4.33 26.23
CA GLU A 174 -10.49 3.67 27.41
C GLU A 174 -9.44 3.51 28.49
N GLY A 175 -9.87 3.51 29.75
CA GLY A 175 -9.01 3.25 30.89
C GLY A 175 -9.78 3.14 32.21
N SER A 176 -9.04 2.89 33.28
CA SER A 176 -9.58 2.80 34.64
C SER A 176 -8.74 3.64 35.59
N ALA A 177 -9.39 4.30 36.54
CA ALA A 177 -8.75 5.08 37.61
C ALA A 177 -9.19 4.57 38.98
N PHE A 178 -8.23 4.40 39.89
CA PHE A 178 -8.44 3.82 41.21
C PHE A 178 -8.44 4.92 42.29
N ILE A 179 -9.46 5.78 42.23
CA ILE A 179 -9.55 6.95 43.12
C ILE A 179 -9.85 6.48 44.54
N ASP A 180 -8.95 6.83 45.47
CA ASP A 180 -9.10 6.61 46.90
C ASP A 180 -10.06 7.65 47.50
N PHE A 181 -11.02 7.19 48.30
CA PHE A 181 -11.92 8.03 49.07
C PHE A 181 -11.71 7.78 50.57
N PRO A 182 -11.80 8.80 51.44
CA PRO A 182 -11.94 8.57 52.86
C PRO A 182 -13.13 7.65 53.14
N VAL A 183 -13.08 6.93 54.27
CA VAL A 183 -14.13 5.99 54.67
C VAL A 183 -15.48 6.69 54.70
N ASP A 184 -16.48 6.07 54.06
CA ASP A 184 -17.86 6.56 54.00
C ASP A 184 -18.00 7.97 53.37
N GLN A 185 -17.10 8.31 52.44
CA GLN A 185 -17.14 9.59 51.73
C GLN A 185 -17.12 9.41 50.21
N THR A 186 -17.67 10.42 49.53
CA THR A 186 -17.79 10.51 48.07
C THR A 186 -17.00 11.69 47.48
N GLY A 187 -16.44 12.56 48.31
CA GLY A 187 -15.65 13.72 47.88
C GLY A 187 -14.28 13.32 47.33
N ILE A 188 -13.87 13.95 46.22
CA ILE A 188 -12.51 13.77 45.67
C ILE A 188 -11.55 14.73 46.36
N TYR A 189 -10.47 14.17 46.87
CA TYR A 189 -9.36 14.90 47.48
C TYR A 189 -8.08 14.58 46.68
N PRO A 190 -7.58 15.49 45.84
CA PRO A 190 -6.43 15.22 44.97
C PRO A 190 -5.16 14.79 45.71
N ASP A 191 -4.90 15.38 46.88
CA ASP A 191 -3.73 15.07 47.71
C ASP A 191 -3.92 13.85 48.62
N TYR A 192 -5.10 13.20 48.58
CA TYR A 192 -5.35 12.01 49.36
C TYR A 192 -4.72 10.79 48.68
N ARG A 193 -3.72 10.20 49.36
CA ARG A 193 -3.01 8.99 48.91
C ARG A 193 -2.45 9.15 47.49
N ARG A 194 -2.91 8.33 46.54
CA ARG A 194 -2.42 8.30 45.15
C ARG A 194 -3.36 9.00 44.17
N ASN A 195 -4.34 9.76 44.66
CA ASN A 195 -5.34 10.40 43.81
C ASN A 195 -4.73 11.33 42.77
N ALA A 196 -3.69 12.08 43.10
CA ALA A 196 -2.99 12.93 42.12
C ALA A 196 -2.53 12.14 40.89
N VAL A 197 -2.03 10.91 41.08
CA VAL A 197 -1.59 10.03 39.98
C VAL A 197 -2.78 9.49 39.21
N GLU A 198 -3.81 8.99 39.91
CA GLU A 198 -4.99 8.39 39.26
C GLU A 198 -5.84 9.43 38.50
N LEU A 199 -6.01 10.63 39.05
CA LEU A 199 -6.65 11.75 38.38
C LEU A 199 -5.80 12.24 37.20
N GLY A 200 -4.47 12.21 37.34
CA GLY A 200 -3.53 12.54 36.26
C GLY A 200 -3.64 11.61 35.05
N LYS A 201 -3.99 10.33 35.23
CA LYS A 201 -4.23 9.39 34.12
C LYS A 201 -5.40 9.84 33.25
N ILE A 202 -6.55 10.14 33.87
CA ILE A 202 -7.74 10.60 33.15
C ILE A 202 -7.46 11.93 32.45
N GLN A 203 -6.82 12.87 33.14
CA GLN A 203 -6.43 14.16 32.56
C GLN A 203 -5.52 13.97 31.34
N SER A 204 -4.50 13.12 31.46
CA SER A 204 -3.58 12.82 30.36
C SER A 204 -4.31 12.22 29.14
N SER A 205 -5.30 11.34 29.35
CA SER A 205 -6.12 10.79 28.26
C SER A 205 -7.01 11.84 27.60
N ILE A 206 -7.57 12.78 28.37
CA ILE A 206 -8.35 13.90 27.82
C ILE A 206 -7.43 14.86 27.04
N ASP A 207 -6.27 15.20 27.61
CA ASP A 207 -5.32 16.15 27.02
C ASP A 207 -4.67 15.61 25.75
N SER A 208 -4.40 14.30 25.67
CA SER A 208 -3.85 13.68 24.46
C SER A 208 -4.80 13.77 23.26
N VAL A 209 -6.11 13.85 23.51
CA VAL A 209 -7.13 14.00 22.47
C VAL A 209 -7.39 15.48 22.19
N ARG A 210 -7.57 16.28 23.24
CA ARG A 210 -7.92 17.70 23.15
C ARG A 210 -6.80 18.58 22.58
N SER A 211 -5.54 18.18 22.74
CA SER A 211 -4.40 18.93 22.19
C SER A 211 -4.30 18.86 20.67
N ASP A 212 -5.02 17.93 20.04
CA ASP A 212 -5.06 17.80 18.59
C ASP A 212 -6.23 18.59 17.99
N MET A 213 -5.93 19.61 17.19
CA MET A 213 -6.94 20.49 16.59
C MET A 213 -7.83 19.79 15.55
N ASP A 214 -7.44 18.61 15.07
CA ASP A 214 -8.27 17.81 14.17
C ASP A 214 -9.26 16.91 14.92
N ILE A 215 -9.25 16.90 16.26
CA ILE A 215 -10.07 15.98 17.06
C ILE A 215 -11.11 16.72 17.89
N THR A 216 -12.35 16.24 17.85
CA THR A 216 -13.45 16.74 18.65
C THR A 216 -13.94 15.64 19.58
N ILE A 217 -13.86 15.87 20.90
CA ILE A 217 -14.44 14.95 21.90
C ILE A 217 -15.96 15.03 21.82
N THR A 218 -16.61 13.90 21.59
CA THR A 218 -18.06 13.78 21.45
C THR A 218 -18.73 13.22 22.70
N SER A 219 -18.02 12.38 23.47
CA SER A 219 -18.54 11.83 24.73
C SER A 219 -17.41 11.46 25.69
N VAL A 220 -17.64 11.68 26.99
CA VAL A 220 -16.82 11.14 28.08
C VAL A 220 -17.76 10.33 28.96
N TRP A 221 -17.67 9.01 28.90
CA TRP A 221 -18.44 8.11 29.73
C TRP A 221 -17.61 7.70 30.95
N LEU A 222 -18.22 7.70 32.14
CA LEU A 222 -17.61 7.31 33.40
C LEU A 222 -18.50 6.26 34.08
N LYS A 223 -17.93 5.13 34.52
CA LYS A 223 -18.65 4.12 35.31
C LYS A 223 -17.89 3.79 36.58
N GLY A 224 -18.47 4.12 37.74
CA GLY A 224 -17.86 3.80 39.04
C GLY A 224 -18.34 2.47 39.59
N TYR A 225 -17.44 1.81 40.29
CA TYR A 225 -17.64 0.50 40.89
C TYR A 225 -17.36 0.55 42.39
N ALA A 226 -18.14 -0.20 43.16
CA ALA A 226 -17.80 -0.52 44.55
C ALA A 226 -17.45 -2.00 44.68
N SER A 227 -16.73 -2.32 45.75
CA SER A 227 -16.39 -3.68 46.09
C SER A 227 -17.53 -4.33 46.89
N PRO A 228 -17.70 -5.67 46.81
CA PRO A 228 -18.79 -6.38 47.47
C PRO A 228 -18.49 -6.60 48.96
N GLU A 229 -18.51 -5.52 49.74
CA GLU A 229 -18.51 -5.54 51.20
C GLU A 229 -19.53 -4.56 51.78
N GLY A 230 -20.14 -4.93 52.90
CA GLY A 230 -21.20 -4.11 53.48
C GLY A 230 -22.54 -4.38 52.79
N SER A 231 -23.44 -3.39 52.80
CA SER A 231 -24.76 -3.55 52.17
C SER A 231 -24.76 -3.03 50.74
N TYR A 232 -25.45 -3.76 49.86
CA TYR A 232 -25.62 -3.42 48.46
C TYR A 232 -26.19 -2.00 48.25
N VAL A 233 -27.15 -1.61 49.09
CA VAL A 233 -27.74 -0.26 49.04
C VAL A 233 -26.69 0.82 49.29
N HIS A 234 -25.82 0.60 50.27
CA HIS A 234 -24.76 1.54 50.60
C HIS A 234 -23.69 1.59 49.50
N ASN A 235 -23.30 0.42 48.97
CA ASN A 235 -22.34 0.32 47.87
C ASN A 235 -22.86 1.03 46.60
N LYS A 236 -24.16 0.92 46.32
CA LYS A 236 -24.84 1.67 45.27
C LYS A 236 -24.72 3.19 45.47
N GLU A 237 -25.00 3.70 46.67
CA GLU A 237 -24.90 5.13 46.97
C GLU A 237 -23.46 5.64 46.82
N LEU A 238 -22.47 4.87 47.29
CA LEU A 238 -21.06 5.19 47.12
C LEU A 238 -20.65 5.22 45.65
N ALA A 239 -21.01 4.21 44.86
CA ALA A 239 -20.67 4.15 43.44
C ALA A 239 -21.25 5.35 42.66
N ILE A 240 -22.53 5.69 42.91
CA ILE A 240 -23.18 6.86 42.31
C ILE A 240 -22.48 8.15 42.74
N GLY A 241 -22.32 8.36 44.04
CA GLY A 241 -21.78 9.61 44.59
C GLY A 241 -20.34 9.87 44.17
N ARG A 242 -19.50 8.84 44.16
CA ARG A 242 -18.08 8.93 43.73
C ARG A 242 -17.96 9.23 42.25
N THR A 243 -18.78 8.60 41.41
CA THR A 243 -18.80 8.88 39.96
C THR A 243 -19.27 10.31 39.67
N ALA A 244 -20.31 10.77 40.39
CA ALA A 244 -20.79 12.15 40.29
C ALA A 244 -19.73 13.18 40.73
N ALA A 245 -18.99 12.89 41.80
CA ALA A 245 -17.87 13.73 42.24
C ALA A 245 -16.76 13.81 41.19
N LEU A 246 -16.45 12.70 40.51
CA LEU A 246 -15.48 12.68 39.41
C LEU A 246 -15.98 13.48 38.19
N LYS A 247 -17.23 13.32 37.78
CA LYS A 247 -17.84 14.15 36.72
C LYS A 247 -17.66 15.63 37.05
N LYS A 248 -17.99 16.05 38.28
CA LYS A 248 -17.84 17.43 38.72
C LYS A 248 -16.38 17.90 38.70
N TYR A 249 -15.45 17.07 39.15
CA TYR A 249 -14.02 17.39 39.13
C TYR A 249 -13.52 17.63 37.69
N ILE A 250 -13.86 16.76 36.74
CA ILE A 250 -13.49 16.89 35.32
C ILE A 250 -14.13 18.16 34.71
N GLN A 251 -15.40 18.46 35.02
CA GLN A 251 -16.09 19.67 34.55
C GLN A 251 -15.49 20.99 35.05
N GLN A 252 -14.77 20.95 36.19
CA GLN A 252 -14.07 22.12 36.71
C GLN A 252 -12.76 22.38 35.94
N LEU A 253 -12.08 21.31 35.52
CA LEU A 253 -10.83 21.39 34.77
C LEU A 253 -11.06 21.70 33.29
N TYR A 254 -12.10 21.10 32.71
CA TYR A 254 -12.36 21.15 31.28
C TYR A 254 -13.73 21.75 30.98
N ARG A 255 -13.74 22.71 30.06
CA ARG A 255 -14.97 23.19 29.42
C ARG A 255 -15.22 22.35 28.18
N PHE A 256 -16.35 21.66 28.16
CA PHE A 256 -16.89 20.95 27.00
C PHE A 256 -18.11 21.71 26.47
N GLU A 257 -18.37 21.58 25.17
CA GLU A 257 -19.59 22.12 24.56
C GLU A 257 -20.75 21.14 24.80
N GLY A 258 -21.76 21.56 25.57
CA GLY A 258 -22.89 20.70 25.94
C GLY A 258 -22.60 19.71 27.09
N ASP A 259 -23.53 18.79 27.37
CA ASP A 259 -23.36 17.75 28.39
C ASP A 259 -22.70 16.50 27.79
N VAL A 260 -21.38 16.61 27.58
CA VAL A 260 -20.54 15.55 26.98
C VAL A 260 -20.26 14.42 27.96
N ILE A 261 -20.31 14.68 29.27
CA ILE A 261 -19.95 13.70 30.30
C ILE A 261 -21.18 12.94 30.77
N THR A 262 -21.20 11.63 30.58
CA THR A 262 -22.24 10.73 31.09
C THR A 262 -21.69 9.84 32.19
N THR A 263 -22.56 9.44 33.12
CA THR A 263 -22.17 8.62 34.28
C THR A 263 -23.05 7.39 34.37
N ASP A 264 -22.43 6.26 34.69
CA ASP A 264 -23.06 4.99 35.02
C ASP A 264 -22.45 4.46 36.33
N PHE A 265 -23.02 3.39 36.89
CA PHE A 265 -22.51 2.78 38.11
C PHE A 265 -22.75 1.28 38.15
N GLU A 266 -21.82 0.58 38.80
CA GLU A 266 -22.02 -0.79 39.26
C GLU A 266 -21.96 -0.78 40.78
N PRO A 267 -23.05 -1.14 41.49
CA PRO A 267 -23.03 -1.18 42.95
C PRO A 267 -21.93 -2.09 43.49
N GLU A 268 -21.71 -3.27 42.88
CA GLU A 268 -20.71 -4.22 43.35
C GLU A 268 -20.04 -4.93 42.17
N ASP A 269 -18.72 -4.83 42.06
CA ASP A 269 -17.93 -5.44 40.99
C ASP A 269 -17.70 -6.95 41.21
N TRP A 270 -18.79 -7.71 41.12
CA TRP A 270 -18.75 -9.17 41.18
C TRP A 270 -17.96 -9.79 40.02
N ALA A 271 -17.96 -9.14 38.84
CA ALA A 271 -17.22 -9.61 37.68
C ALA A 271 -15.71 -9.48 37.87
N GLY A 272 -15.25 -8.34 38.40
CA GLY A 272 -13.85 -8.13 38.77
C GLY A 272 -13.42 -9.04 39.91
N LEU A 273 -14.27 -9.25 40.93
CA LEU A 273 -14.00 -10.23 41.99
C LEU A 273 -13.82 -11.64 41.41
N ARG A 274 -14.72 -12.07 40.53
CA ARG A 274 -14.63 -13.37 39.86
C ARG A 274 -13.29 -13.54 39.14
N ARG A 275 -12.92 -12.56 38.32
CA ARG A 275 -11.66 -12.56 37.55
C ARG A 275 -10.43 -12.64 38.46
N TYR A 276 -10.44 -11.91 39.56
CA TYR A 276 -9.34 -11.95 40.53
C TYR A 276 -9.23 -13.33 41.20
N VAL A 277 -10.35 -13.89 41.67
CA VAL A 277 -10.37 -15.20 42.33
C VAL A 277 -9.89 -16.28 41.37
N GLU A 278 -10.33 -16.27 40.11
CA GLU A 278 -9.90 -17.21 39.06
C GLU A 278 -8.38 -17.24 38.86
N GLN A 279 -7.71 -16.08 38.97
CA GLN A 279 -6.27 -15.94 38.81
C GLN A 279 -5.47 -16.14 40.12
N SER A 280 -6.16 -16.37 41.23
CA SER A 280 -5.54 -16.48 42.56
C SER A 280 -5.16 -17.92 42.92
N ASN A 281 -4.34 -18.04 43.97
CA ASN A 281 -3.97 -19.30 44.61
C ASN A 281 -4.75 -19.54 45.92
N LEU A 282 -5.99 -19.05 46.02
CA LEU A 282 -6.84 -19.29 47.19
C LEU A 282 -7.14 -20.78 47.33
N GLU A 283 -7.16 -21.27 48.56
CA GLU A 283 -7.41 -22.70 48.87
C GLU A 283 -8.80 -23.13 48.38
N HIS A 284 -9.83 -22.36 48.72
CA HIS A 284 -11.22 -22.61 48.33
C HIS A 284 -11.65 -21.83 47.07
N ARG A 285 -10.75 -21.68 46.09
CA ARG A 285 -10.98 -20.86 44.88
C ARG A 285 -12.25 -21.28 44.12
N THR A 286 -12.39 -22.57 43.84
CA THR A 286 -13.49 -23.11 43.00
C THR A 286 -14.84 -22.89 43.67
N GLU A 287 -14.89 -23.08 44.99
CA GLU A 287 -16.09 -22.92 45.80
C GLU A 287 -16.50 -21.46 45.91
N ILE A 288 -15.54 -20.55 46.07
CA ILE A 288 -15.79 -19.10 46.08
C ILE A 288 -16.31 -18.66 44.71
N ILE A 289 -15.73 -19.13 43.59
CA ILE A 289 -16.24 -18.84 42.24
C ILE A 289 -17.68 -19.36 42.09
N ALA A 290 -17.99 -20.57 42.56
CA ALA A 290 -19.35 -21.11 42.49
C ALA A 290 -20.37 -20.27 43.29
N LEU A 291 -19.94 -19.65 44.39
CA LEU A 291 -20.78 -18.68 45.12
C LEU A 291 -20.95 -17.38 44.34
N ILE A 292 -19.90 -16.89 43.69
CA ILE A 292 -19.95 -15.68 42.86
C ILE A 292 -20.88 -15.87 41.65
N ASP A 293 -20.77 -16.99 40.95
CA ASP A 293 -21.57 -17.35 39.78
C ASP A 293 -23.01 -17.79 40.15
N GLY A 294 -23.29 -17.95 41.45
CA GLY A 294 -24.60 -18.36 41.95
C GLY A 294 -25.65 -17.25 41.97
N ASN A 295 -26.91 -17.68 42.07
CA ASN A 295 -28.11 -16.82 42.06
C ASN A 295 -28.50 -16.21 43.42
N LEU A 296 -27.58 -16.19 44.39
CA LEU A 296 -27.84 -15.52 45.66
C LEU A 296 -27.85 -14.00 45.47
N GLU A 297 -28.76 -13.33 46.19
CA GLU A 297 -28.74 -11.86 46.31
C GLU A 297 -27.37 -11.37 46.79
N PRO A 298 -26.91 -10.17 46.37
CA PRO A 298 -25.54 -9.72 46.61
C PRO A 298 -25.10 -9.75 48.08
N ASP A 299 -25.90 -9.21 49.01
CA ASP A 299 -25.59 -9.24 50.45
C ASP A 299 -25.51 -10.67 51.00
N ALA A 300 -26.40 -11.56 50.54
CA ALA A 300 -26.42 -12.96 50.97
C ALA A 300 -25.19 -13.72 50.44
N LYS A 301 -24.73 -13.37 49.23
CA LYS A 301 -23.52 -13.89 48.60
C LYS A 301 -22.27 -13.47 49.38
N GLU A 302 -22.13 -12.17 49.66
CA GLU A 302 -21.04 -11.61 50.50
C GLU A 302 -20.99 -12.30 51.86
N TRP A 303 -22.13 -12.39 52.55
CA TRP A 303 -22.21 -12.96 53.88
C TRP A 303 -21.84 -14.44 53.90
N LYS A 304 -22.26 -15.19 52.87
CA LYS A 304 -21.95 -16.62 52.75
C LYS A 304 -20.45 -16.84 52.52
N ILE A 305 -19.82 -16.05 51.65
CA ILE A 305 -18.36 -16.11 51.43
C ILE A 305 -17.63 -15.77 52.74
N LYS A 306 -18.04 -14.68 53.41
CA LYS A 306 -17.45 -14.20 54.66
C LYS A 306 -17.51 -15.21 55.80
N ARG A 307 -18.63 -15.92 55.94
CA ARG A 307 -18.84 -16.91 57.02
C ARG A 307 -18.17 -18.25 56.71
N ALA A 308 -18.25 -18.71 55.47
CA ALA A 308 -17.71 -20.01 55.07
C ALA A 308 -16.18 -19.99 54.89
N TYR A 309 -15.63 -18.87 54.42
CA TYR A 309 -14.21 -18.73 54.04
C TYR A 309 -13.58 -17.48 54.69
N PRO A 310 -13.47 -17.40 56.02
CA PRO A 310 -13.05 -16.18 56.71
C PRO A 310 -11.58 -15.80 56.46
N VAL A 311 -10.71 -16.77 56.18
CA VAL A 311 -9.28 -16.53 55.88
C VAL A 311 -9.13 -15.89 54.50
N GLU A 312 -9.79 -16.46 53.50
CA GLU A 312 -9.81 -15.98 52.12
C GLU A 312 -10.56 -14.65 52.02
N TYR A 313 -11.69 -14.49 52.72
CA TYR A 313 -12.41 -13.22 52.74
C TYR A 313 -11.52 -12.09 53.31
N ARG A 314 -10.77 -12.35 54.39
CA ARG A 314 -9.80 -11.37 54.91
C ARG A 314 -8.70 -11.05 53.89
N PHE A 315 -8.22 -12.06 53.15
CA PHE A 315 -7.25 -11.86 52.08
C PHE A 315 -7.83 -11.00 50.95
N LEU A 316 -9.04 -11.30 50.48
CA LEU A 316 -9.74 -10.55 49.44
C LEU A 316 -10.00 -9.10 49.88
N LEU A 317 -10.44 -8.89 51.12
CA LEU A 317 -10.67 -7.56 51.68
C LEU A 317 -9.40 -6.69 51.68
N GLN A 318 -8.22 -7.30 51.87
CA GLN A 318 -6.95 -6.58 51.92
C GLN A 318 -6.31 -6.38 50.54
N ASN A 319 -6.43 -7.38 49.65
CA ASN A 319 -5.62 -7.46 48.42
C ASN A 319 -6.42 -7.35 47.13
N CYS A 320 -7.73 -7.56 47.17
CA CYS A 320 -8.62 -7.55 46.00
C CYS A 320 -9.59 -6.36 46.05
N TYR A 321 -10.38 -6.24 47.12
CA TYR A 321 -11.49 -5.29 47.21
C TYR A 321 -11.06 -3.82 46.99
N PRO A 322 -9.90 -3.34 47.48
CA PRO A 322 -9.44 -2.00 47.15
C PRO A 322 -9.29 -1.74 45.65
N ALA A 323 -8.93 -2.75 44.84
CA ALA A 323 -8.81 -2.63 43.40
C ALA A 323 -10.17 -2.68 42.68
N LEU A 324 -11.19 -3.31 43.26
CA LEU A 324 -12.55 -3.31 42.71
C LEU A 324 -13.26 -1.96 42.85
N ARG A 325 -12.70 -1.03 43.64
CA ARG A 325 -13.16 0.34 43.79
C ARG A 325 -12.51 1.24 42.73
N HIS A 326 -12.95 1.10 41.49
CA HIS A 326 -12.41 1.87 40.38
C HIS A 326 -13.51 2.62 39.62
N THR A 327 -13.08 3.58 38.80
CA THR A 327 -13.93 4.19 37.79
C THR A 327 -13.35 3.91 36.42
N ASP A 328 -14.12 3.24 35.58
CA ASP A 328 -13.80 3.08 34.16
C ASP A 328 -14.21 4.34 33.41
N TYR A 329 -13.44 4.70 32.40
CA TYR A 329 -13.76 5.83 31.53
C TYR A 329 -13.56 5.49 30.07
N ARG A 330 -14.39 6.12 29.22
CA ARG A 330 -14.29 6.04 27.76
C ARG A 330 -14.47 7.43 27.16
N ILE A 331 -13.49 7.89 26.40
CA ILE A 331 -13.48 9.17 25.71
C ILE A 331 -13.68 8.89 24.23
N ALA A 332 -14.89 9.11 23.72
CA ALA A 332 -15.20 8.97 22.31
C ALA A 332 -14.98 10.30 21.58
N TYR A 333 -14.38 10.26 20.41
CA TYR A 333 -14.06 11.45 19.62
C TYR A 333 -14.21 11.20 18.12
N THR A 334 -14.34 12.30 17.37
CA THR A 334 -14.35 12.32 15.91
C THR A 334 -13.09 13.01 15.41
N ILE A 335 -12.55 12.51 14.30
CA ILE A 335 -11.37 13.06 13.63
C ILE A 335 -11.85 13.79 12.38
N ARG A 336 -11.44 15.05 12.23
CA ARG A 336 -11.74 15.88 11.06
C ARG A 336 -11.37 15.15 9.78
N SER A 337 -12.28 15.21 8.82
CA SER A 337 -12.01 14.73 7.47
C SER A 337 -11.26 15.77 6.65
N TYR A 338 -10.34 15.30 5.82
CA TYR A 338 -9.50 16.11 4.94
C TYR A 338 -10.04 15.99 3.52
N SER A 339 -10.10 17.11 2.81
CA SER A 339 -10.55 17.18 1.41
C SER A 339 -9.54 17.86 0.50
N ASP A 340 -8.66 18.70 1.04
CA ASP A 340 -7.56 19.31 0.31
C ASP A 340 -6.42 18.30 0.13
N VAL A 341 -6.00 18.07 -1.11
CA VAL A 341 -5.07 16.97 -1.41
C VAL A 341 -3.65 17.25 -0.92
N GLU A 342 -3.21 18.51 -0.90
CA GLU A 342 -1.89 18.86 -0.37
C GLU A 342 -1.85 18.71 1.16
N GLU A 343 -2.94 19.06 1.85
CA GLU A 343 -3.11 18.75 3.27
C GLU A 343 -3.05 17.23 3.51
N ILE A 344 -3.79 16.44 2.72
CA ILE A 344 -3.78 14.97 2.84
C ILE A 344 -2.37 14.43 2.66
N LYS A 345 -1.62 14.88 1.65
CA LYS A 345 -0.23 14.45 1.38
C LYS A 345 0.70 14.77 2.55
N ARG A 346 0.54 15.93 3.19
CA ARG A 346 1.31 16.29 4.39
C ARG A 346 0.95 15.37 5.56
N ILE A 347 -0.35 15.17 5.84
CA ILE A 347 -0.81 14.29 6.91
C ILE A 347 -0.38 12.84 6.66
N MET A 348 -0.38 12.38 5.41
CA MET A 348 0.10 11.05 5.03
C MET A 348 1.56 10.81 5.44
N ARG A 349 2.42 11.84 5.31
CA ARG A 349 3.84 11.74 5.67
C ARG A 349 4.07 11.83 7.18
N GLU A 350 3.32 12.68 7.86
CA GLU A 350 3.56 12.99 9.28
C GLU A 350 2.74 12.10 10.24
N ARG A 351 1.48 11.82 9.90
CA ARG A 351 0.47 11.16 10.74
C ARG A 351 -0.52 10.33 9.91
N PRO A 352 -0.07 9.34 9.13
CA PRO A 352 -0.93 8.57 8.21
C PRO A 352 -2.11 7.88 8.88
N GLN A 353 -2.01 7.56 10.17
CA GLN A 353 -3.10 6.96 10.96
C GLN A 353 -4.35 7.84 11.09
N LYS A 354 -4.24 9.14 10.79
CA LYS A 354 -5.40 10.05 10.77
C LYS A 354 -6.20 9.99 9.47
N LEU A 355 -5.64 9.39 8.43
CA LEU A 355 -6.26 9.30 7.12
C LEU A 355 -7.16 8.06 7.03
N SER A 356 -8.33 8.25 6.46
CA SER A 356 -9.19 7.19 5.96
C SER A 356 -8.69 6.67 4.61
N LEU A 357 -9.12 5.47 4.25
CA LEU A 357 -8.85 4.88 2.94
C LEU A 357 -9.31 5.74 1.76
N ASN A 358 -10.42 6.49 1.90
CA ASN A 358 -10.87 7.42 0.88
C ASN A 358 -9.91 8.61 0.71
N GLU A 359 -9.33 9.11 1.80
CA GLU A 359 -8.34 10.20 1.75
C GLU A 359 -7.03 9.72 1.12
N PHE A 360 -6.57 8.50 1.44
CA PHE A 360 -5.47 7.85 0.71
C PHE A 360 -5.78 7.76 -0.79
N TYR A 361 -6.98 7.32 -1.15
CA TYR A 361 -7.38 7.25 -2.56
C TYR A 361 -7.34 8.63 -3.24
N LEU A 362 -7.84 9.68 -2.59
CA LEU A 362 -7.77 11.05 -3.10
C LEU A 362 -6.31 11.51 -3.34
N ALA A 363 -5.40 11.20 -2.40
CA ALA A 363 -3.98 11.51 -2.58
C ALA A 363 -3.34 10.74 -3.74
N ALA A 364 -3.77 9.51 -4.00
CA ALA A 364 -3.26 8.70 -5.11
C ALA A 364 -3.63 9.29 -6.48
N GLN A 365 -4.73 10.05 -6.60
CA GLN A 365 -5.19 10.61 -7.87
C GLN A 365 -4.27 11.70 -8.44
N GLU A 366 -3.38 12.27 -7.63
CA GLU A 366 -2.38 13.25 -8.09
C GLU A 366 -1.16 12.60 -8.74
N TYR A 367 -1.03 11.28 -8.65
CA TYR A 367 0.09 10.53 -9.20
C TYR A 367 -0.36 9.68 -10.39
N GLU A 368 0.53 9.51 -11.36
CA GLU A 368 0.25 8.66 -12.51
C GLU A 368 0.27 7.17 -12.11
N PRO A 369 -0.75 6.37 -12.46
CA PRO A 369 -0.79 4.95 -12.11
C PRO A 369 0.42 4.15 -12.60
N GLY A 370 1.25 3.73 -11.65
CA GLY A 370 2.46 2.93 -11.90
C GLY A 370 3.76 3.62 -11.53
N THR A 371 3.74 4.89 -11.13
CA THR A 371 4.91 5.52 -10.50
C THR A 371 5.12 5.00 -9.07
N ASP A 372 6.32 5.22 -8.53
CA ASP A 372 6.64 4.83 -7.15
C ASP A 372 5.80 5.62 -6.14
N GLU A 373 5.51 6.89 -6.40
CA GLU A 373 4.68 7.75 -5.54
C GLU A 373 3.24 7.23 -5.48
N PHE A 374 2.67 6.83 -6.63
CA PHE A 374 1.34 6.24 -6.68
C PHE A 374 1.26 4.95 -5.82
N ALA A 375 2.28 4.09 -5.93
CA ALA A 375 2.31 2.85 -5.17
C ALA A 375 2.55 3.07 -3.67
N GLU A 376 3.39 4.04 -3.32
CA GLU A 376 3.66 4.39 -1.92
C GLU A 376 2.37 4.73 -1.16
N VAL A 377 1.45 5.48 -1.79
CA VAL A 377 0.15 5.84 -1.17
C VAL A 377 -0.61 4.59 -0.71
N PHE A 378 -0.74 3.58 -1.59
CA PHE A 378 -1.46 2.35 -1.25
C PHE A 378 -0.68 1.42 -0.32
N GLU A 379 0.65 1.46 -0.37
CA GLU A 379 1.48 0.75 0.61
C GLU A 379 1.34 1.33 2.03
N ILE A 380 1.25 2.66 2.17
CA ILE A 380 0.96 3.29 3.45
C ILE A 380 -0.47 2.95 3.88
N ALA A 381 -1.44 3.03 2.97
CA ALA A 381 -2.84 2.71 3.25
C ALA A 381 -2.99 1.28 3.80
N VAL A 382 -2.39 0.27 3.16
CA VAL A 382 -2.48 -1.12 3.64
C VAL A 382 -1.69 -1.36 4.94
N ARG A 383 -0.67 -0.54 5.25
CA ARG A 383 -0.02 -0.58 6.58
C ARG A 383 -0.94 -0.03 7.68
N MET A 384 -1.73 1.00 7.40
CA MET A 384 -2.69 1.56 8.34
C MET A 384 -3.96 0.69 8.48
N PHE A 385 -4.35 0.00 7.41
CA PHE A 385 -5.54 -0.84 7.35
C PHE A 385 -5.22 -2.28 6.88
N PRO A 386 -4.43 -3.06 7.63
CA PRO A 386 -3.84 -4.32 7.16
C PRO A 386 -4.84 -5.45 6.89
N SER A 387 -6.04 -5.37 7.47
CA SER A 387 -7.13 -6.34 7.30
C SER A 387 -8.25 -5.85 6.39
N ASP A 388 -8.18 -4.61 5.89
CA ASP A 388 -9.24 -4.06 5.05
C ASP A 388 -9.15 -4.59 3.61
N PRO A 389 -10.23 -5.13 3.04
CA PRO A 389 -10.19 -5.74 1.71
C PRO A 389 -9.91 -4.73 0.59
N ILE A 390 -10.41 -3.50 0.69
CA ILE A 390 -10.20 -2.45 -0.32
C ILE A 390 -8.75 -1.97 -0.29
N ALA A 391 -8.20 -1.74 0.90
CA ALA A 391 -6.79 -1.38 1.08
C ALA A 391 -5.86 -2.43 0.45
N ASN A 392 -6.15 -3.72 0.72
CA ASN A 392 -5.40 -4.83 0.17
C ASN A 392 -5.57 -4.97 -1.35
N LEU A 393 -6.78 -4.80 -1.90
CA LEU A 393 -6.98 -4.80 -3.35
C LEU A 393 -6.15 -3.71 -4.05
N ASN A 394 -6.25 -2.47 -3.57
CA ASN A 394 -5.56 -1.36 -4.22
C ASN A 394 -4.04 -1.48 -4.10
N ALA A 395 -3.53 -1.94 -2.95
CA ALA A 395 -2.10 -2.25 -2.78
C ALA A 395 -1.64 -3.40 -3.69
N ALA A 396 -2.48 -4.42 -3.91
CA ALA A 396 -2.18 -5.49 -4.84
C ALA A 396 -2.04 -4.97 -6.28
N ASN A 397 -2.97 -4.13 -6.72
CA ASN A 397 -2.93 -3.53 -8.05
C ASN A 397 -1.71 -2.63 -8.25
N ALA A 398 -1.41 -1.78 -7.26
CA ALA A 398 -0.23 -0.91 -7.31
C ALA A 398 1.09 -1.71 -7.39
N THR A 399 1.23 -2.77 -6.59
CA THR A 399 2.43 -3.63 -6.62
C THR A 399 2.52 -4.47 -7.89
N MET A 400 1.39 -4.97 -8.40
CA MET A 400 1.34 -5.68 -9.69
C MET A 400 1.75 -4.78 -10.86
N ARG A 401 1.36 -3.50 -10.83
CA ARG A 401 1.78 -2.50 -11.83
C ARG A 401 3.30 -2.28 -11.83
N ARG A 402 3.93 -2.31 -10.66
CA ARG A 402 5.41 -2.26 -10.48
C ARG A 402 6.11 -3.59 -10.75
N GLY A 403 5.37 -4.65 -11.08
CA GLY A 403 5.92 -5.98 -11.35
C GLY A 403 6.20 -6.83 -10.10
N ASP A 404 5.88 -6.36 -8.90
CA ASP A 404 5.97 -7.17 -7.67
C ASP A 404 4.74 -8.07 -7.53
N LEU A 405 4.76 -9.17 -8.30
CA LEU A 405 3.69 -10.16 -8.31
C LEU A 405 3.60 -10.95 -6.99
N THR A 406 4.67 -10.98 -6.20
CA THR A 406 4.72 -11.71 -4.92
C THR A 406 3.93 -10.95 -3.85
N SER A 407 4.19 -9.64 -3.71
CA SER A 407 3.41 -8.78 -2.81
C SER A 407 1.96 -8.68 -3.29
N ALA A 408 1.73 -8.57 -4.59
CA ALA A 408 0.38 -8.54 -5.15
C ALA A 408 -0.43 -9.78 -4.73
N LYS A 409 0.14 -10.98 -4.87
CA LYS A 409 -0.50 -12.23 -4.42
C LYS A 409 -0.81 -12.23 -2.92
N ARG A 410 0.11 -11.74 -2.08
CA ARG A 410 -0.07 -11.67 -0.63
C ARG A 410 -1.21 -10.72 -0.24
N TYR A 411 -1.30 -9.57 -0.90
CA TYR A 411 -2.39 -8.62 -0.65
C TYR A 411 -3.73 -9.15 -1.16
N LEU A 412 -3.79 -9.76 -2.35
CA LEU A 412 -5.02 -10.38 -2.87
C LEU A 412 -5.59 -11.48 -1.97
N ALA A 413 -4.75 -12.18 -1.20
CA ALA A 413 -5.22 -13.15 -0.22
C ALA A 413 -6.10 -12.52 0.90
N LYS A 414 -6.05 -11.20 1.07
CA LYS A 414 -6.81 -10.43 2.05
C LYS A 414 -7.81 -9.46 1.41
N ALA A 415 -7.96 -9.47 0.09
CA ALA A 415 -8.79 -8.52 -0.66
C ALA A 415 -10.29 -8.90 -0.72
N GLY A 416 -10.68 -10.03 -0.12
CA GLY A 416 -12.04 -10.55 -0.21
C GLY A 416 -12.41 -10.97 -1.64
N ASP A 417 -13.71 -11.09 -1.91
CA ASP A 417 -14.26 -11.69 -3.14
C ASP A 417 -15.19 -10.74 -3.91
N SER A 418 -14.93 -9.42 -3.84
CA SER A 418 -15.62 -8.46 -4.70
C SER A 418 -15.32 -8.73 -6.19
N PRO A 419 -16.18 -8.29 -7.13
CA PRO A 419 -15.92 -8.46 -8.57
C PRO A 419 -14.52 -7.95 -8.98
N GLU A 420 -14.08 -6.83 -8.41
CA GLU A 420 -12.77 -6.22 -8.64
C GLU A 420 -11.63 -7.05 -8.04
N ALA A 421 -11.83 -7.64 -6.86
CA ALA A 421 -10.84 -8.52 -6.24
C ALA A 421 -10.69 -9.83 -7.00
N VAL A 422 -11.79 -10.41 -7.50
CA VAL A 422 -11.77 -11.58 -8.39
C VAL A 422 -11.06 -11.22 -9.70
N TYR A 423 -11.41 -10.07 -10.29
CA TYR A 423 -10.75 -9.56 -11.49
C TYR A 423 -9.24 -9.38 -11.30
N ALA A 424 -8.81 -8.79 -10.18
CA ALA A 424 -7.39 -8.58 -9.90
C ALA A 424 -6.60 -9.89 -9.77
N ARG A 425 -7.23 -10.99 -9.30
CA ARG A 425 -6.64 -12.34 -9.34
C ARG A 425 -6.49 -12.85 -10.78
N GLY A 426 -7.48 -12.57 -11.64
CA GLY A 426 -7.38 -12.82 -13.08
C GLY A 426 -6.25 -12.03 -13.73
N ALA A 427 -6.13 -10.75 -13.41
CA ALA A 427 -5.05 -9.89 -13.88
C ALA A 427 -3.67 -10.41 -13.43
N LEU A 428 -3.52 -10.80 -12.16
CA LEU A 428 -2.31 -11.42 -11.65
C LEU A 428 -1.96 -12.72 -12.41
N SER A 429 -2.97 -13.54 -12.72
CA SER A 429 -2.79 -14.79 -13.47
C SER A 429 -2.28 -14.51 -14.89
N ILE A 430 -2.80 -13.48 -15.59
CA ILE A 430 -2.25 -13.02 -16.88
C ILE A 430 -0.77 -12.64 -16.73
N ARG A 431 -0.43 -11.87 -15.69
CA ARG A 431 0.94 -11.43 -15.42
C ARG A 431 1.88 -12.60 -15.11
N GLN A 432 1.34 -13.68 -14.55
CA GLN A 432 2.05 -14.94 -14.29
C GLN A 432 2.03 -15.92 -15.47
N LYS A 433 1.37 -15.56 -16.58
CA LYS A 433 1.16 -16.41 -17.76
C LYS A 433 0.35 -17.69 -17.48
N ASP A 434 -0.43 -17.70 -16.39
CA ASP A 434 -1.41 -18.74 -16.10
C ASP A 434 -2.75 -18.36 -16.73
N TYR A 435 -2.85 -18.60 -18.03
CA TYR A 435 -4.00 -18.16 -18.83
C TYR A 435 -5.29 -18.94 -18.54
N ASP A 436 -5.18 -20.18 -18.07
CA ASP A 436 -6.34 -20.98 -17.68
C ASP A 436 -6.98 -20.42 -16.41
N SER A 437 -6.19 -20.15 -15.37
CA SER A 437 -6.66 -19.46 -14.17
C SER A 437 -7.17 -18.06 -14.49
N ALA A 438 -6.48 -17.33 -15.37
CA ALA A 438 -6.92 -16.00 -15.81
C ALA A 438 -8.32 -16.05 -16.42
N ARG A 439 -8.59 -16.96 -17.36
CA ARG A 439 -9.91 -17.14 -17.98
C ARG A 439 -10.98 -17.47 -16.94
N SER A 440 -10.67 -18.34 -15.98
CA SER A 440 -11.60 -18.69 -14.90
C SER A 440 -12.02 -17.45 -14.10
N TYR A 441 -11.04 -16.70 -13.58
CA TYR A 441 -11.31 -15.51 -12.77
C TYR A 441 -11.98 -14.39 -13.58
N LEU A 442 -11.60 -14.18 -14.84
CA LEU A 442 -12.22 -13.15 -15.68
C LEU A 442 -13.69 -13.49 -15.99
N ASN A 443 -14.02 -14.76 -16.26
CA ASN A 443 -15.41 -15.17 -16.44
C ASN A 443 -16.23 -15.02 -15.15
N GLU A 444 -15.64 -15.36 -14.00
CA GLU A 444 -16.27 -15.18 -12.69
C GLU A 444 -16.55 -13.69 -12.42
N ALA A 445 -15.54 -12.81 -12.53
CA ALA A 445 -15.69 -11.37 -12.35
C ALA A 445 -16.72 -10.77 -13.32
N LYS A 446 -16.76 -11.23 -14.57
CA LYS A 446 -17.78 -10.86 -15.56
C LYS A 446 -19.17 -11.29 -15.11
N SER A 447 -19.33 -12.51 -14.58
CA SER A 447 -20.61 -13.01 -14.08
C SER A 447 -21.11 -12.24 -12.85
N LEU A 448 -20.18 -11.68 -12.07
CA LEU A 448 -20.45 -10.77 -10.95
C LEU A 448 -20.74 -9.32 -11.38
N GLY A 449 -20.74 -9.04 -12.69
CA GLY A 449 -21.15 -7.76 -13.26
C GLY A 449 -20.01 -6.77 -13.58
N LEU A 450 -18.74 -7.17 -13.49
CA LEU A 450 -17.63 -6.28 -13.83
C LEU A 450 -17.39 -6.23 -15.35
N GLU A 451 -17.76 -5.12 -15.99
CA GLU A 451 -17.62 -4.92 -17.44
C GLU A 451 -16.18 -5.07 -17.94
N GLN A 452 -15.22 -4.54 -17.17
CA GLN A 452 -13.78 -4.61 -17.48
C GLN A 452 -13.27 -6.05 -17.66
N ALA A 453 -13.87 -7.01 -16.95
CA ALA A 453 -13.53 -8.42 -17.07
C ALA A 453 -13.85 -8.97 -18.46
N GLY A 454 -14.98 -8.56 -19.04
CA GLY A 454 -15.36 -8.92 -20.42
C GLY A 454 -14.40 -8.34 -21.45
N ILE A 455 -14.05 -7.06 -21.32
CA ILE A 455 -13.08 -6.39 -22.21
C ILE A 455 -11.72 -7.08 -22.17
N THR A 456 -11.24 -7.37 -20.97
CA THR A 456 -9.93 -8.02 -20.75
C THR A 456 -9.92 -9.44 -21.32
N LEU A 457 -11.02 -10.19 -21.18
CA LEU A 457 -11.16 -11.52 -21.74
C LEU A 457 -11.10 -11.48 -23.28
N GLU A 458 -11.80 -10.56 -23.93
CA GLU A 458 -11.72 -10.40 -25.39
C GLU A 458 -10.32 -10.02 -25.88
N GLN A 459 -9.61 -9.16 -25.14
CA GLN A 459 -8.23 -8.82 -25.43
C GLN A 459 -7.30 -10.03 -25.29
N LEU A 460 -7.49 -10.83 -24.24
CA LEU A 460 -6.70 -12.05 -24.01
C LEU A 460 -6.88 -13.06 -25.17
N GLU A 461 -8.11 -13.28 -25.64
CA GLU A 461 -8.38 -14.20 -26.74
C GLU A 461 -7.79 -13.73 -28.08
N LYS A 462 -7.73 -12.42 -28.33
CA LYS A 462 -7.11 -11.85 -29.54
C LYS A 462 -5.61 -12.12 -29.63
N GLN A 463 -4.93 -12.26 -28.49
CA GLN A 463 -3.49 -12.50 -28.42
C GLN A 463 -3.09 -13.95 -28.76
N LYS A 464 -4.06 -14.87 -28.91
CA LYS A 464 -3.85 -16.30 -29.23
C LYS A 464 -2.94 -17.04 -28.23
N TYR A 465 -3.07 -16.74 -26.94
CA TYR A 465 -2.36 -17.42 -25.85
C TYR A 465 -3.02 -18.72 -25.40
#